data_AF-A0A944GPW3-F1
#
_entry.id   AF-A0A944GPW3-F1
#
_cell.length_a   1.000
_cell.length_b   1.000
_cell.length_c   1.000
_cell.angle_alpha   90.00
_cell.angle_beta   90.00
_cell.angle_gamma   90.00
#
_symmetry.space_group_name_H-M   'P 1'
#
loop_
_entity.id
_entity.type
_entity.pdbx_description
1 polymer ?
#
loop_
_entity_poly.entity_id
_entity_poly.type
_entity_poly.pdbx_seq_one_letter_code
_entity_poly.pdbx_strand_id
1 'polypeptide(L)' 'MADIKIFDPAGNEVETVAANDTVFGIEPNVYVMHEVVKSQMAALRQGTANTKTRGM' A
#
# COMPACT_ATOMS: atom_id res chain seq x y z
N MET A 1 6.72 10.67 17.73
CA MET A 1 5.30 10.96 17.44
C MET A 1 5.26 12.03 16.38
N ALA A 2 4.63 11.74 15.25
CA ALA A 2 4.38 12.73 14.21
C ALA A 2 2.97 13.29 14.40
N ASP A 3 2.84 14.61 14.55
CA ASP A 3 1.55 15.28 14.71
C ASP A 3 0.96 15.57 13.32
N ILE A 4 -0.19 14.96 13.04
CA ILE A 4 -0.91 15.13 11.78
C ILE A 4 -2.03 16.15 12.00
N LYS A 5 -2.00 17.23 11.21
CA LYS A 5 -3.03 18.27 11.21
C LYS A 5 -4.21 17.84 10.34
N ILE A 6 -5.42 17.89 10.88
CA ILE A 6 -6.67 17.65 10.17
C ILE A 6 -7.22 19.01 9.69
N PHE A 7 -7.52 19.09 8.40
CA PHE A 7 -8.12 20.26 7.77
C PHE A 7 -9.55 19.95 7.32
N ASP A 8 -10.45 20.91 7.49
CA ASP A 8 -11.82 20.89 6.94
C ASP A 8 -11.78 21.21 5.43
N PRO A 9 -12.81 20.88 4.61
CA PRO A 9 -12.85 21.22 3.19
C PRO A 9 -12.78 22.73 2.91
N ALA A 10 -13.08 23.55 3.91
CA ALA A 10 -12.91 25.01 3.88
C ALA A 10 -11.45 25.48 4.10
N GLY A 11 -10.52 24.55 4.38
CA GLY A 11 -9.09 24.83 4.58
C GLY A 11 -8.71 25.23 6.02
N ASN A 12 -9.66 25.20 6.97
CA ASN A 12 -9.39 25.52 8.37
C ASN A 12 -8.82 24.31 9.10
N GLU A 13 -7.83 24.53 9.97
CA GLU A 13 -7.27 23.48 10.85
C GLU A 13 -8.27 23.18 11.97
N VAL A 14 -8.72 21.93 12.06
CA VAL A 14 -9.76 21.50 13.00
C VAL A 14 -9.14 20.88 14.24
N GLU A 15 -8.16 19.99 14.06
CA GLU A 15 -7.55 19.24 15.16
C GLU A 15 -6.19 18.67 14.75
N THR A 16 -5.33 18.40 15.74
CA THR A 16 -4.06 17.71 15.57
C THR A 16 -4.11 16.33 16.21
N VAL A 17 -3.86 15.28 15.43
CA VAL A 17 -3.84 13.89 15.90
C VAL A 17 -2.40 13.38 15.93
N ALA A 18 -1.99 12.85 17.07
CA ALA A 18 -0.68 12.22 17.22
C ALA A 18 -0.70 10.82 16.58
N ALA A 19 0.16 10.60 15.58
CA ALA A 19 0.33 9.30 14.96
C ALA A 19 1.16 8.37 15.87
N ASN A 20 0.74 7.11 15.96
CA ASN A 20 1.44 6.11 16.78
C ASN A 20 2.79 5.71 16.15
N ASP A 21 3.87 5.92 16.90
CA ASP A 21 5.25 5.61 16.48
C ASP A 21 5.48 4.12 16.21
N THR A 22 4.75 3.22 16.85
CA THR A 22 4.91 1.78 16.62
C THR A 22 4.43 1.33 15.24
N VAL A 23 3.68 2.17 14.52
CA VAL A 23 3.18 1.86 13.17
C VAL A 23 3.86 2.74 12.14
N PHE A 24 3.96 4.05 12.41
CA PHE A 24 4.44 5.03 11.44
C PHE A 24 5.93 5.40 11.60
N GLY A 25 6.56 5.03 12.72
CA GLY A 25 7.96 5.33 13.03
C GLY A 25 8.93 4.17 12.79
N ILE A 26 8.47 3.03 12.27
CA ILE A 26 9.34 1.87 12.00
C ILE A 26 10.25 2.16 10.81
N GLU A 27 11.54 1.80 10.93
CA GLU A 27 12.47 1.82 9.79
C GLU A 27 12.02 0.80 8.73
N PRO A 28 11.66 1.23 7.51
CA PRO A 28 11.10 0.32 6.52
C PRO A 28 12.11 -0.72 6.06
N ASN A 29 11.76 -2.01 6.19
CA ASN A 29 12.54 -3.09 5.59
C ASN A 29 12.24 -3.18 4.09
N VAL A 30 13.18 -2.71 3.27
CA VAL A 30 13.05 -2.64 1.80
C VAL A 30 12.80 -4.01 1.16
N TYR A 31 13.42 -5.08 1.69
CA TYR A 31 13.26 -6.42 1.12
C TYR A 31 11.83 -6.92 1.27
N VAL A 32 11.27 -6.81 2.47
CA VAL A 32 9.89 -7.23 2.78
C VAL A 32 8.90 -6.39 1.99
N MET A 33 9.13 -5.08 1.88
CA MET A 33 8.30 -4.19 1.06
C MET A 33 8.27 -4.63 -0.40
N HIS A 34 9.41 -4.92 -1.00
CA HIS A 34 9.50 -5.38 -2.39
C HIS A 34 8.81 -6.74 -2.60
N GLU A 35 9.02 -7.69 -1.69
CA GLU A 35 8.40 -9.02 -1.74
C GLU A 35 6.87 -8.92 -1.71
N VAL A 36 6.33 -8.15 -0.77
CA VAL A 36 4.88 -7.97 -0.61
C VAL A 36 4.30 -7.29 -1.84
N VAL A 37 4.90 -6.21 -2.34
CA VAL A 37 4.41 -5.52 -3.55
C VAL A 37 4.41 -6.45 -4.77
N LYS A 38 5.48 -7.24 -4.96
CA LYS A 38 5.56 -8.22 -6.04
C LYS A 38 4.48 -9.29 -5.93
N SER A 39 4.20 -9.78 -4.71
CA SER A 39 3.15 -10.76 -4.46
C SER A 39 1.75 -10.22 -4.78
N GLN A 40 1.47 -8.97 -4.41
CA GLN A 40 0.21 -8.29 -4.72
C GLN A 40 0.02 -8.13 -6.23
N MET A 41 1.06 -7.67 -6.94
CA MET A 41 1.03 -7.54 -8.40
C MET A 41 0.84 -8.89 -9.10
N ALA A 42 1.46 -9.96 -8.58
CA ALA A 42 1.29 -11.30 -9.11
C ALA A 42 -0.15 -11.82 -8.90
N ALA A 43 -0.75 -11.57 -7.73
CA ALA A 43 -2.12 -11.97 -7.42
C ALA A 43 -3.16 -11.24 -8.28
N LEU A 44 -2.90 -9.97 -8.64
CA LEU A 44 -3.75 -9.21 -9.55
C LEU A 44 -3.74 -9.73 -10.99
N ARG A 45 -2.74 -10.54 -11.39
CA ARG A 45 -2.65 -11.10 -12.74
C ARG A 45 -3.69 -12.21 -12.93
N GLN A 46 -4.68 -11.95 -13.78
CA GLN A 46 -5.82 -12.85 -14.00
C GLN A 46 -5.47 -14.21 -14.67
N GLY A 47 -4.44 -14.28 -15.51
CA GLY A 47 -3.98 -15.55 -16.09
C GLY A 47 -4.89 -16.17 -17.17
N THR A 48 -5.63 -15.37 -17.94
CA THR A 48 -6.59 -15.83 -18.98
C THR A 48 -5.96 -16.27 -20.30
N ALA A 49 -4.65 -16.51 -20.34
CA ALA A 49 -3.96 -16.94 -21.56
C ALA A 49 -4.35 -18.37 -21.93
N ASN A 50 -4.77 -18.59 -23.18
CA ASN A 50 -5.11 -19.91 -23.73
C ASN A 50 -4.65 -20.01 -25.18
N THR A 51 -4.06 -21.14 -25.58
CA THR A 51 -3.62 -21.41 -26.94
C THR A 51 -4.02 -22.83 -27.36
N LYS A 52 -4.36 -23.02 -28.63
CA LYS A 52 -4.66 -24.35 -29.18
C LYS A 52 -3.39 -25.18 -29.31
N THR A 53 -3.48 -26.48 -28.99
CA THR A 53 -2.44 -27.47 -29.28
C THR A 53 -2.79 -28.21 -30.58
N ARG A 54 -1.84 -28.96 -31.16
CA ARG A 54 -2.00 -29.64 -32.46
C ARG A 54 -3.21 -30.59 -32.55
N GLY A 55 -3.75 -31.04 -31.40
CA GLY A 55 -4.91 -31.93 -31.33
C GLY A 55 -6.26 -31.24 -31.14
N MET A 56 -6.32 -29.89 -31.10
CA MET A 56 -7.53 -29.09 -30.82
C MET A 56 -7.74 -27.92 -31.79
#